data_AF-A0AAW7FR09-F1
#
_entry.id   AF-A0AAW7FR09-F1
#
_cell.length_a   1.000
_cell.length_b   1.000
_cell.length_c   1.000
_cell.angle_alpha   90.00
_cell.angle_beta   90.00
_cell.angle_gamma   90.00
#
_symmetry.space_group_name_H-M   'P 1'
#
loop_
_entity.id
_entity.type
_entity.pdbx_description
1 polymer ?
#
loop_
_entity_poly.entity_id
_entity_poly.type
_entity_poly.pdbx_seq_one_letter_code
_entity_poly.pdbx_strand_id
1 'polypeptide(L)'
;MTALNKHAELRQLAEKATQGEWWSDVVETDGEYGEGENRASGYHSYAVYVGSESLLDMTNSTVACIHEEWEHDYHMAWDETAKRNAEFIAAANPATVLALLDENLQLQRDKDSLEAAAIAMRDDMREAHGKLEAAEKRIAELEARTVNLPKLHVSEVMLVSGFSRDYAEGWCAGNDNAIHEIRAAGIGVKGE
;
A
#
# COMPACT_ATOMS: atom_id res chain seq x y z
N MET A 1 3.87 -9.92 24.90
CA MET A 1 3.11 -10.61 23.83
C MET A 1 3.20 -9.77 22.57
N THR A 2 3.56 -10.37 21.44
CA THR A 2 3.48 -9.74 20.11
C THR A 2 2.01 -9.58 19.68
N ALA A 3 1.72 -8.72 18.69
CA ALA A 3 0.35 -8.55 18.18
C ALA A 3 -0.25 -9.87 17.66
N LEU A 4 0.58 -10.72 17.05
CA LEU A 4 0.18 -12.04 16.56
C LEU A 4 -0.29 -12.98 17.68
N ASN A 5 0.38 -12.96 18.84
CA ASN A 5 -0.03 -13.77 19.99
C ASN A 5 -1.38 -13.30 20.53
N LYS A 6 -1.63 -11.98 20.54
CA LYS A 6 -2.93 -11.43 20.96
C LYS A 6 -4.07 -11.83 20.03
N HIS A 7 -3.84 -11.88 18.72
CA HIS A 7 -4.87 -12.30 17.75
C HIS A 7 -5.23 -13.78 17.90
N ALA A 8 -4.21 -14.63 18.11
CA ALA A 8 -4.43 -16.06 18.35
C ALA A 8 -5.19 -16.32 19.65
N GLU A 9 -4.82 -15.63 20.73
CA GLU A 9 -5.53 -15.69 22.01
C GLU A 9 -6.97 -15.20 21.88
N LEU A 10 -7.20 -14.04 21.24
CA LEU A 10 -8.53 -13.47 21.06
C LEU A 10 -9.41 -14.35 20.18
N ARG A 11 -8.86 -14.97 19.13
CA ARG A 11 -9.58 -15.94 18.30
C ARG A 11 -10.07 -17.13 19.13
N GLN A 12 -9.19 -17.74 19.93
CA GLN A 12 -9.58 -18.86 20.78
C GLN A 12 -10.65 -18.48 21.81
N LEU A 13 -10.59 -17.26 22.35
CA LEU A 13 -11.62 -16.75 23.26
C LEU A 13 -12.95 -16.59 22.54
N ALA A 14 -12.96 -16.01 21.35
CA ALA A 14 -14.16 -15.83 20.54
C ALA A 14 -14.77 -17.17 20.12
N GLU A 15 -13.98 -18.15 19.68
CA GLU A 15 -14.46 -19.50 19.32
C GLU A 15 -15.10 -20.25 20.49
N LYS A 16 -14.63 -20.01 21.73
CA LYS A 16 -15.14 -20.65 22.95
C LYS A 16 -16.32 -19.91 23.59
N ALA A 17 -16.50 -18.62 23.26
CA ALA A 17 -17.61 -17.82 23.76
C ALA A 17 -18.95 -18.32 23.20
N THR A 18 -20.05 -17.86 23.78
CA THR A 18 -21.39 -18.25 23.34
C THR A 18 -21.64 -17.81 21.91
N GLN A 19 -21.80 -18.77 21.00
CA GLN A 19 -22.00 -18.48 19.58
C GLN A 19 -23.45 -18.04 19.30
N GLY A 20 -23.63 -17.24 18.25
CA GLY A 20 -24.93 -16.74 17.81
C GLY A 20 -24.95 -15.23 17.66
N GLU A 21 -26.05 -14.72 17.12
CA GLU A 21 -26.29 -13.28 17.07
C GLU A 21 -26.63 -12.78 18.47
N TRP A 22 -25.83 -11.84 18.97
CA TRP A 22 -26.08 -11.19 20.24
C TRP A 22 -26.84 -9.89 19.99
N TRP A 23 -27.77 -9.58 20.89
CA TRP A 23 -28.56 -8.35 20.86
C TRP A 23 -28.72 -7.82 22.28
N SER A 24 -29.01 -6.54 22.43
CA SER A 24 -29.22 -5.91 23.73
C SER A 24 -30.64 -5.39 23.84
N ASP A 25 -31.19 -5.43 25.05
CA ASP A 25 -32.52 -4.89 25.33
C ASP A 25 -32.61 -4.39 26.78
N VAL A 26 -33.69 -3.67 27.03
CA VAL A 26 -34.02 -3.10 28.34
C VAL A 26 -34.35 -4.20 29.33
N VAL A 27 -33.84 -4.05 30.54
CA VAL A 27 -34.24 -4.81 31.72
C VAL A 27 -34.78 -3.82 32.75
N GLU A 28 -36.02 -4.04 33.17
CA GLU A 28 -36.61 -3.29 34.28
C GLU A 28 -35.90 -3.67 35.58
N THR A 29 -35.52 -2.66 36.37
CA THR A 29 -34.85 -2.87 37.66
C THR A 29 -35.63 -2.17 38.76
N ASP A 30 -35.77 -2.83 39.91
CA ASP A 30 -36.36 -2.23 41.13
C ASP A 30 -35.33 -1.37 41.91
N GLY A 31 -34.17 -1.08 41.31
CA GLY A 31 -33.07 -0.37 41.97
C GLY A 31 -33.43 1.07 42.33
N GLU A 32 -32.79 1.58 43.38
CA GLU A 32 -32.90 3.00 43.77
C GLU A 32 -31.83 3.85 43.09
N TYR A 33 -32.19 5.08 42.75
CA TYR A 33 -31.26 6.07 42.22
C TYR A 33 -31.55 7.48 42.76
N GLY A 34 -30.57 8.37 42.60
CA GLY A 34 -30.57 9.70 43.21
C GLY A 34 -29.86 9.74 44.57
N GLU A 35 -29.72 10.94 45.13
CA GLU A 35 -29.00 11.16 46.39
C GLU A 35 -29.95 11.61 47.53
N GLY A 36 -29.60 11.24 48.76
CA GLY A 36 -30.32 11.68 49.96
C GLY A 36 -31.69 11.04 50.16
N GLU A 37 -32.66 11.81 50.66
CA GLU A 37 -34.01 11.35 51.01
C GLU A 37 -34.97 11.31 49.80
N ASN A 38 -34.57 11.86 48.65
CA ASN A 38 -35.39 11.94 47.43
C ASN A 38 -35.05 10.82 46.43
N ARG A 39 -34.75 9.62 46.90
CA ARG A 39 -34.45 8.49 46.01
C ARG A 39 -35.72 8.07 45.28
N ALA A 40 -35.58 7.91 43.97
CA ALA A 40 -36.57 7.24 43.15
C ALA A 40 -36.20 5.76 43.05
N SER A 41 -37.21 4.91 42.84
CA SER A 41 -37.05 3.48 42.62
C SER A 41 -37.61 3.14 41.25
N GLY A 42 -36.96 2.20 40.56
CA GLY A 42 -37.35 1.82 39.21
C GLY A 42 -36.53 2.56 38.16
N TYR A 43 -35.68 1.86 37.43
CA TYR A 43 -35.05 2.39 36.22
C TYR A 43 -34.78 1.29 35.20
N HIS A 44 -34.70 1.67 33.93
CA HIS A 44 -34.30 0.80 32.83
C HIS A 44 -32.79 0.59 32.85
N SER A 45 -32.35 -0.63 33.14
CA SER A 45 -31.00 -1.08 32.82
C SER A 45 -31.02 -1.87 31.50
N TYR A 46 -29.92 -2.50 31.16
CA TYR A 46 -29.77 -3.22 29.90
C TYR A 46 -29.10 -4.57 30.11
N ALA A 47 -29.43 -5.54 29.27
CA ALA A 47 -28.79 -6.84 29.21
C ALA A 47 -28.43 -7.21 27.78
N VAL A 48 -27.54 -8.18 27.65
CA VAL A 48 -27.15 -8.79 26.38
C VAL A 48 -27.71 -10.21 26.33
N TYR A 49 -28.27 -10.57 25.19
CA TYR A 49 -28.98 -11.81 24.95
C TYR A 49 -28.40 -12.56 23.76
N VAL A 50 -28.63 -13.88 23.74
CA VAL A 50 -28.47 -14.74 22.57
C VAL A 50 -29.73 -15.59 22.40
N GLY A 51 -30.38 -15.51 21.24
CA GLY A 51 -31.71 -16.10 21.08
C GLY A 51 -32.66 -15.58 22.17
N SER A 52 -33.19 -16.47 23.00
CA SER A 52 -34.06 -16.14 24.15
C SER A 52 -33.35 -16.18 25.51
N GLU A 53 -32.03 -16.40 25.55
CA GLU A 53 -31.26 -16.52 26.79
C GLU A 53 -30.53 -15.22 27.11
N SER A 54 -30.54 -14.81 28.39
CA SER A 54 -29.72 -13.70 28.87
C SER A 54 -28.28 -14.17 29.12
N LEU A 55 -27.31 -13.46 28.55
CA LEU A 55 -25.88 -13.72 28.72
C LEU A 55 -25.32 -12.99 29.93
N LEU A 56 -25.68 -11.72 30.07
CA LEU A 56 -25.22 -10.83 31.13
C LEU A 56 -26.14 -9.61 31.22
N ASP A 57 -26.35 -9.11 32.43
CA ASP A 57 -27.09 -7.88 32.68
C ASP A 57 -26.21 -6.83 33.38
N MET A 58 -26.62 -5.57 33.26
CA MET A 58 -25.90 -4.42 33.81
C MET A 58 -26.51 -3.90 35.12
N THR A 59 -27.42 -4.66 35.74
CA THR A 59 -28.26 -4.18 36.86
C THR A 59 -27.47 -3.88 38.13
N ASN A 60 -26.26 -4.44 38.28
CA ASN A 60 -25.39 -4.27 39.44
C ASN A 60 -24.11 -3.47 39.13
N SER A 61 -24.12 -2.68 38.05
CA SER A 61 -22.98 -1.87 37.65
C SER A 61 -22.72 -0.74 38.66
N THR A 62 -21.50 -0.67 39.19
CA THR A 62 -21.07 0.42 40.10
C THR A 62 -20.75 1.73 39.37
N VAL A 63 -20.80 1.72 38.04
CA VAL A 63 -20.59 2.89 37.17
C VAL A 63 -21.88 3.31 36.46
N ALA A 64 -23.03 2.81 36.91
CA ALA A 64 -24.34 3.19 36.40
C ALA A 64 -24.51 4.72 36.41
N CYS A 65 -25.04 5.27 35.33
CA CYS A 65 -25.35 6.69 35.23
C CYS A 65 -26.83 6.83 34.86
N ILE A 66 -27.65 7.15 35.86
CA ILE A 66 -29.09 7.26 35.66
C ILE A 66 -29.42 8.62 35.06
N HIS A 67 -30.02 8.57 33.87
CA HIS A 67 -30.63 9.69 33.20
C HIS A 67 -32.13 9.64 33.40
N GLU A 68 -32.73 10.81 33.49
CA GLU A 68 -34.17 10.96 33.68
C GLU A 68 -34.73 11.88 32.59
N GLU A 69 -35.88 11.52 32.05
CA GLU A 69 -36.63 12.33 31.11
C GLU A 69 -38.12 12.32 31.49
N TRP A 70 -38.73 13.49 31.38
CA TRP A 70 -40.14 13.70 31.66
C TRP A 70 -40.84 14.12 30.38
N GLU A 71 -41.72 13.26 29.87
CA GLU A 71 -42.60 13.58 28.76
C GLU A 71 -44.04 13.67 29.27
N HIS A 72 -44.51 14.90 29.51
CA HIS A 72 -45.80 15.18 30.14
C HIS A 72 -45.93 14.47 31.51
N ASP A 73 -46.87 13.52 31.63
CA ASP A 73 -47.14 12.75 32.85
C ASP A 73 -46.32 11.43 32.89
N TYR A 74 -45.45 11.19 31.92
CA TYR A 74 -44.59 10.01 31.85
C TYR A 74 -43.17 10.33 32.31
N HIS A 75 -42.71 9.63 33.34
CA HIS A 75 -41.34 9.70 33.84
C HIS A 75 -40.59 8.45 33.40
N MET A 76 -39.45 8.65 32.74
CA MET A 76 -38.56 7.59 32.31
C MET A 76 -37.20 7.80 32.95
N ALA A 77 -36.67 6.76 33.59
CA ALA A 77 -35.31 6.73 34.11
C ALA A 77 -34.56 5.54 33.52
N TRP A 78 -33.33 5.75 33.06
CA TRP A 78 -32.52 4.67 32.48
C TRP A 78 -31.04 4.84 32.78
N ASP A 79 -30.32 3.71 32.86
CA ASP A 79 -28.87 3.69 32.94
C ASP A 79 -28.27 3.82 31.52
N GLU A 80 -27.84 5.04 31.20
CA GLU A 80 -27.21 5.38 29.91
C GLU A 80 -25.88 4.64 29.71
N THR A 81 -25.15 4.37 30.78
CA THR A 81 -23.89 3.62 30.73
C THR A 81 -24.17 2.15 30.41
N ALA A 82 -25.17 1.55 31.06
CA ALA A 82 -25.61 0.18 30.75
C ALA A 82 -26.02 0.04 29.29
N LYS A 83 -26.81 1.00 28.76
CA LYS A 83 -27.23 1.00 27.35
C LYS A 83 -26.05 0.88 26.40
N ARG A 84 -25.11 1.83 26.50
CA ARG A 84 -23.96 1.91 25.61
C ARG A 84 -23.07 0.67 25.71
N ASN A 85 -22.85 0.17 26.93
CA ASN A 85 -22.02 -1.01 27.14
C ASN A 85 -22.68 -2.28 26.59
N ALA A 86 -23.99 -2.46 26.82
CA ALA A 86 -24.73 -3.61 26.30
C ALA A 86 -24.77 -3.60 24.77
N GLU A 87 -25.07 -2.44 24.15
CA GLU A 87 -25.05 -2.26 22.70
C GLU A 87 -23.67 -2.58 22.10
N PHE A 88 -22.60 -2.08 22.73
CA PHE A 88 -21.23 -2.36 22.27
C PHE A 88 -20.88 -3.85 22.37
N ILE A 89 -21.20 -4.51 23.50
CA ILE A 89 -20.90 -5.93 23.70
C ILE A 89 -21.71 -6.79 22.74
N ALA A 90 -22.99 -6.48 22.50
CA ALA A 90 -23.83 -7.18 21.54
C ALA A 90 -23.30 -7.05 20.10
N ALA A 91 -22.86 -5.85 19.70
CA ALA A 91 -22.26 -5.63 18.39
C ALA A 91 -20.88 -6.32 18.24
N ALA A 92 -20.05 -6.26 19.28
CA ALA A 92 -18.73 -6.89 19.36
C ALA A 92 -18.79 -8.37 19.77
N ASN A 93 -19.83 -9.07 19.34
CA ASN A 93 -20.03 -10.49 19.62
C ASN A 93 -18.94 -11.38 18.98
N PRO A 94 -18.87 -12.66 19.36
CA PRO A 94 -17.84 -13.56 18.86
C PRO A 94 -17.77 -13.68 17.34
N ALA A 95 -18.92 -13.68 16.66
CA ALA A 95 -18.96 -13.78 15.20
C ALA A 95 -18.34 -12.53 14.54
N THR A 96 -18.69 -11.33 15.02
CA THR A 96 -18.09 -10.07 14.56
C THR A 96 -16.58 -10.05 14.81
N VAL A 97 -16.14 -10.46 16.00
CA VAL A 97 -14.70 -10.49 16.35
C VAL A 97 -13.93 -11.44 15.43
N LEU A 98 -14.46 -12.65 15.16
CA LEU A 98 -13.82 -13.61 14.26
C LEU A 98 -13.73 -13.08 12.83
N ALA A 99 -14.80 -12.47 12.32
CA ALA A 99 -14.80 -11.87 10.99
C ALA A 99 -13.74 -10.75 10.85
N LEU A 100 -13.63 -9.87 11.85
CA LEU A 100 -12.61 -8.82 11.87
C LEU A 100 -11.19 -9.41 11.94
N LEU A 101 -10.99 -10.51 12.68
CA LEU A 101 -9.69 -11.20 12.74
C LEU A 101 -9.32 -11.87 11.41
N ASP A 102 -10.30 -12.43 10.69
CA ASP A 102 -10.10 -12.99 9.35
C ASP A 102 -9.74 -11.89 8.34
N GLU A 103 -10.45 -10.77 8.35
CA GLU A 103 -10.15 -9.60 7.52
C GLU A 103 -8.74 -9.05 7.81
N ASN A 104 -8.37 -8.91 9.09
CA ASN A 104 -7.03 -8.43 9.46
C ASN A 104 -5.92 -9.38 8.96
N LEU A 105 -6.14 -10.69 9.05
CA LEU A 105 -5.20 -11.68 8.52
C LEU A 105 -5.07 -11.59 7.00
N GLN A 106 -6.18 -11.37 6.29
CA GLN A 106 -6.16 -11.16 4.84
C GLN A 106 -5.38 -9.90 4.47
N LEU A 107 -5.63 -8.78 5.16
CA LEU A 107 -4.91 -7.52 4.94
C LEU A 107 -3.41 -7.66 5.19
N GLN A 108 -2.99 -8.44 6.20
CA GLN A 108 -1.57 -8.72 6.43
C GLN A 108 -0.94 -9.48 5.26
N ARG A 109 -1.64 -10.49 4.72
CA ARG A 109 -1.16 -11.25 3.56
C ARG A 109 -1.06 -10.38 2.30
N ASP A 110 -2.06 -9.55 2.06
CA ASP A 110 -2.08 -8.65 0.91
C ASP A 110 -0.95 -7.62 1.00
N LYS A 111 -0.70 -7.09 2.20
CA LYS A 111 0.44 -6.21 2.47
C LYS A 111 1.77 -6.91 2.15
N ASP A 112 2.00 -8.12 2.67
CA ASP A 112 3.24 -8.85 2.42
C ASP A 112 3.43 -9.15 0.92
N SER A 113 2.34 -9.48 0.22
CA SER A 113 2.35 -9.70 -1.23
C SER A 113 2.69 -8.41 -2.01
N LEU A 114 2.14 -7.27 -1.61
CA LEU A 114 2.43 -5.97 -2.23
C LEU A 114 3.88 -5.54 -1.98
N GLU A 115 4.40 -5.76 -0.77
CA GLU A 115 5.81 -5.48 -0.44
C GLU A 115 6.76 -6.34 -1.28
N ALA A 116 6.47 -7.63 -1.44
CA ALA A 116 7.24 -8.51 -2.32
C ALA A 116 7.21 -8.06 -3.78
N ALA A 117 6.04 -7.68 -4.30
CA ALA A 117 5.90 -7.17 -5.66
C ALA A 117 6.67 -5.86 -5.87
N ALA A 118 6.63 -4.94 -4.89
CA ALA A 118 7.36 -3.67 -4.95
C ALA A 118 8.89 -3.87 -4.96
N ILE A 119 9.40 -4.87 -4.23
CA ILE A 119 10.82 -5.23 -4.26
C ILE A 119 11.20 -5.76 -5.64
N ALA A 120 10.43 -6.70 -6.20
CA ALA A 120 10.70 -7.24 -7.53
C ALA A 120 10.71 -6.15 -8.61
N MET A 121 9.71 -5.26 -8.59
CA MET A 121 9.65 -4.13 -9.53
C MET A 121 10.86 -3.18 -9.40
N ARG A 122 11.35 -2.95 -8.18
CA ARG A 122 12.54 -2.11 -7.95
C ARG A 122 13.79 -2.76 -8.54
N ASP A 123 13.93 -4.06 -8.41
CA ASP A 123 15.08 -4.79 -8.95
C ASP A 123 15.04 -4.81 -10.48
N ASP A 124 13.87 -5.03 -11.07
CA ASP A 124 13.67 -4.94 -12.52
C ASP A 124 14.00 -3.55 -13.06
N MET A 125 13.55 -2.48 -12.37
CA MET A 125 13.88 -1.10 -12.74
C MET A 125 15.38 -0.83 -12.66
N ARG A 126 16.07 -1.34 -11.62
CA ARG A 126 17.52 -1.20 -11.50
C ARG A 126 18.24 -1.89 -12.65
N GLU A 127 17.82 -3.09 -13.03
CA GLU A 127 18.40 -3.80 -14.16
C GLU A 127 18.16 -3.06 -15.48
N ALA A 128 16.93 -2.58 -15.71
CA ALA A 128 16.59 -1.79 -16.88
C ALA A 128 17.44 -0.51 -16.97
N HIS A 129 17.62 0.21 -15.86
CA HIS A 129 18.50 1.37 -15.80
C HIS A 129 19.96 1.02 -16.12
N GLY A 130 20.49 -0.08 -15.57
CA GLY A 130 21.85 -0.52 -15.89
C GLY A 130 22.03 -0.87 -17.37
N LYS A 131 21.04 -1.52 -17.99
CA LYS A 131 21.04 -1.78 -19.44
C LYS A 131 20.98 -0.49 -20.26
N LEU A 132 20.16 0.47 -19.82
CA LEU A 132 20.04 1.77 -20.49
C LEU A 132 21.37 2.53 -20.43
N GLU A 133 22.00 2.63 -19.26
CA GLU A 133 23.30 3.29 -19.09
C GLU A 133 24.38 2.63 -19.96
N ALA A 134 24.42 1.29 -20.00
CA ALA A 134 25.34 0.56 -20.86
C ALA A 134 25.10 0.82 -22.35
N ALA A 135 23.83 0.89 -22.77
CA ALA A 135 23.46 1.20 -24.15
C ALA A 135 23.82 2.65 -24.52
N GLU A 136 23.53 3.61 -23.65
CA GLU A 136 23.88 5.03 -23.83
C GLU A 136 25.39 5.20 -23.95
N LYS A 137 26.17 4.56 -23.08
CA LYS A 137 27.63 4.55 -23.18
C LYS A 137 28.11 3.96 -24.51
N ARG A 138 27.50 2.86 -24.96
CA ARG A 138 27.87 2.24 -26.24
C ARG A 138 27.53 3.12 -27.42
N ILE A 139 26.41 3.82 -27.39
CA ILE A 139 26.03 4.79 -28.43
C ILE A 139 27.06 5.92 -28.45
N ALA A 140 27.38 6.51 -27.31
CA ALA A 140 28.39 7.57 -27.22
C ALA A 140 29.78 7.11 -27.73
N GLU A 141 30.20 5.89 -27.40
CA GLU A 141 31.43 5.29 -27.94
C GLU A 141 31.38 5.16 -29.48
N LEU A 142 30.25 4.74 -30.03
CA LEU A 142 30.08 4.56 -31.48
C LEU A 142 30.01 5.91 -32.21
N GLU A 143 29.32 6.89 -31.64
CA GLU A 143 29.23 8.26 -32.17
C GLU A 143 30.59 8.98 -32.14
N ALA A 144 31.45 8.70 -31.17
CA ALA A 144 32.80 9.26 -31.10
C ALA A 144 33.79 8.61 -32.08
N ARG A 145 33.45 7.48 -32.72
CA ARG A 145 34.35 6.81 -33.68
C ARG A 145 34.41 7.60 -34.98
N THR A 146 35.63 7.82 -35.46
CA THR A 146 35.88 8.44 -36.75
C THR A 146 36.45 7.45 -37.76
N VAL A 147 36.11 7.65 -39.03
CA VAL A 147 36.68 6.91 -40.15
C VAL A 147 38.04 7.52 -40.47
N ASN A 148 39.08 6.68 -40.59
CA ASN A 148 40.38 7.14 -41.04
C ASN A 148 40.47 7.06 -42.57
N LEU A 149 40.36 8.20 -43.24
CA LEU A 149 40.57 8.31 -44.68
C LEU A 149 41.71 9.31 -44.94
N PRO A 150 42.92 8.87 -45.34
CA PRO A 150 44.06 9.75 -45.48
C PRO A 150 43.82 10.78 -46.58
N LYS A 151 44.11 12.06 -46.31
CA LYS A 151 44.08 13.13 -47.31
C LYS A 151 45.49 13.40 -47.80
N LEU A 152 45.75 13.05 -49.06
CA LEU A 152 47.03 13.24 -49.73
C LEU A 152 46.86 14.23 -50.88
N HIS A 153 47.89 15.05 -51.12
CA HIS A 153 48.00 15.87 -52.31
C HIS A 153 48.33 15.03 -53.54
N VAL A 154 47.92 15.52 -54.72
CA VAL A 154 48.20 14.88 -56.01
C VAL A 154 49.70 14.56 -56.16
N SER A 155 50.59 15.45 -55.74
CA SER A 155 52.05 15.22 -55.76
C SER A 155 52.49 14.06 -54.86
N GLU A 156 51.87 13.88 -53.70
CA GLU A 156 52.16 12.77 -52.79
C GLU A 156 51.65 11.46 -53.38
N VAL A 157 50.46 11.46 -53.96
CA VAL A 157 49.89 10.28 -54.64
C VAL A 157 50.70 9.90 -55.88
N MET A 158 51.22 10.87 -56.63
CA MET A 158 52.14 10.63 -57.75
C MET A 158 53.43 9.93 -57.30
N LEU A 159 53.96 10.25 -56.12
CA LEU A 159 55.16 9.59 -55.59
C LEU A 159 54.93 8.10 -55.30
N VAL A 160 53.72 7.71 -54.86
CA VAL A 160 53.38 6.31 -54.56
C VAL A 160 52.77 5.54 -55.74
N SER A 161 52.24 6.23 -56.75
CA SER A 161 51.60 5.62 -57.93
C SER A 161 52.53 5.41 -59.13
N GLY A 162 53.81 5.78 -59.03
CA GLY A 162 54.74 5.74 -60.15
C GLY A 162 54.59 6.93 -61.12
N PHE A 163 54.24 8.10 -60.59
CA PHE A 163 54.12 9.39 -61.30
C PHE A 163 53.02 9.48 -62.37
N SER A 164 52.00 8.62 -62.31
CA SER A 164 50.81 8.80 -63.15
C SER A 164 49.95 9.94 -62.62
N ARG A 165 49.89 11.04 -63.37
CA ARG A 165 49.10 12.22 -63.00
C ARG A 165 47.60 11.96 -63.05
N ASP A 166 47.11 11.36 -64.13
CA ASP A 166 45.67 11.08 -64.31
C ASP A 166 45.13 10.16 -63.20
N TYR A 167 45.92 9.15 -62.81
CA TYR A 167 45.59 8.29 -61.68
C TYR A 167 45.57 9.08 -60.36
N ALA A 168 46.58 9.91 -60.11
CA ALA A 168 46.69 10.66 -58.86
C ALA A 168 45.55 11.67 -58.68
N GLU A 169 45.16 12.37 -59.76
CA GLU A 169 44.01 13.29 -59.74
C GLU A 169 42.69 12.54 -59.55
N GLY A 170 42.49 11.41 -60.23
CA GLY A 170 41.31 10.56 -60.04
C GLY A 170 41.20 9.98 -58.62
N TRP A 171 42.32 9.55 -58.03
CA TRP A 171 42.36 9.06 -56.64
C TRP A 171 41.99 10.17 -55.65
N CYS A 172 42.58 11.38 -55.78
CA CYS A 172 42.27 12.50 -54.89
C CYS A 172 40.79 12.92 -55.02
N ALA A 173 40.27 13.03 -56.23
CA ALA A 173 38.86 13.37 -56.47
C ALA A 173 37.90 12.31 -55.90
N GLY A 174 38.21 11.02 -56.07
CA GLY A 174 37.43 9.93 -55.49
C GLY A 174 37.48 9.92 -53.96
N ASN A 175 38.64 10.23 -53.38
CA ASN A 175 38.84 10.31 -51.93
C ASN A 175 38.09 11.50 -51.31
N ASP A 176 38.13 12.67 -51.95
CA ASP A 176 37.34 13.84 -51.51
C ASP A 176 35.83 13.58 -51.61
N ASN A 177 35.37 12.89 -52.66
CA ASN A 177 33.97 12.48 -52.78
C ASN A 177 33.57 11.48 -51.69
N ALA A 178 34.42 10.49 -51.37
CA ALA A 178 34.16 9.56 -50.29
C ALA A 178 34.08 10.27 -48.92
N ILE A 179 34.97 11.23 -48.65
CA ILE A 179 34.91 12.05 -47.43
C ILE A 179 33.61 12.85 -47.37
N HIS A 180 33.19 13.44 -48.49
CA HIS A 180 31.93 14.18 -48.59
C HIS A 180 30.73 13.30 -48.22
N GLU A 181 30.61 12.12 -48.84
CA GLU A 181 29.48 11.21 -48.59
C GLU A 181 29.47 10.66 -47.15
N ILE A 182 30.64 10.34 -46.58
CA ILE A 182 30.75 9.89 -45.18
C ILE A 182 30.26 10.99 -44.22
N ARG A 183 30.61 12.24 -44.48
CA ARG A 183 30.14 13.39 -43.71
C ARG A 183 28.66 13.66 -43.90
N ALA A 184 28.15 13.55 -45.12
CA ALA A 184 26.72 13.69 -45.41
C ALA A 184 25.87 12.66 -44.65
N ALA A 185 26.44 11.48 -44.37
CA ALA A 185 25.84 10.45 -43.51
C ALA A 185 26.00 10.71 -42.00
N GLY A 186 26.64 11.82 -41.58
CA GLY A 186 26.83 12.20 -40.17
C GLY A 186 27.97 11.46 -39.45
N ILE A 187 28.89 10.83 -40.20
CA ILE A 187 30.02 10.08 -39.64
C ILE A 187 31.28 10.96 -39.63
N GLY A 188 31.98 11.03 -38.49
CA GLY A 188 33.22 11.80 -38.39
C GLY A 188 34.39 11.17 -39.17
N VAL A 189 35.30 11.99 -39.70
CA VAL A 189 36.52 11.56 -40.41
C VAL A 189 37.76 12.07 -39.67
N LYS A 190 38.75 11.21 -39.45
CA LYS A 190 39.96 11.52 -38.67
C LYS A 190 40.84 12.56 -39.39
N GLY A 191 41.39 13.52 -38.64
CA GLY A 191 42.26 14.58 -39.19
C GLY A 191 41.53 15.91 -39.43
N GLU A 192 40.31 16.03 -38.93
CA GLU A 192 39.72 17.30 -38.51
C GLU A 192 40.45 17.90 -37.30
#